data_AF-A0A1I7Y8N2-F1
#
_entry.id   AF-A0A1I7Y8N2-F1
#
_cell.length_a   1.000
_cell.length_b   1.000
_cell.length_c   1.000
_cell.angle_alpha   90.00
_cell.angle_beta   90.00
_cell.angle_gamma   90.00
#
_symmetry.space_group_name_H-M   'P 1'
#
loop_
_entity.id
_entity.type
_entity.pdbx_description
1 polymer ?
#
loop_
_entity_poly.entity_id
_entity_poly.type
_entity_poly.pdbx_seq_one_letter_code
_entity_poly.pdbx_strand_id
1 'polypeptide(L)'
;MRQTQNETNILPADFLSSFFLHCLLQDSSDNIPLRVLMLFVDEVFMRGETQFFRRQLTAVMRQFVNATLGSSINRKIVDLVEWLTSEEQVAQYVLAFRNSMWPGGQLAPDSVERPRGIAMLTRIFARATMLSALPEQLRMLMGATTTNNGVLTVFEALQNRRLNRRLLYVLLERLLLTVFPENRFDRILPQLHKKSPRVMMS
;
A
#
# COMPACT_ATOMS: atom_id res chain seq x y z
N MET A 1 23.28 52.02 -16.38
CA MET A 1 21.97 51.48 -15.97
C MET A 1 21.98 49.98 -16.26
N ARG A 2 21.81 49.16 -15.22
CA ARG A 2 21.78 47.69 -15.29
C ARG A 2 20.43 47.22 -15.81
N GLN A 3 20.41 46.31 -16.78
CA GLN A 3 19.32 45.35 -16.93
C GLN A 3 19.92 43.97 -17.20
N THR A 4 20.01 43.19 -16.13
CA THR A 4 20.20 41.75 -16.14
C THR A 4 18.86 41.11 -16.52
N GLN A 5 18.73 40.57 -17.73
CA GLN A 5 17.65 39.65 -18.05
C GLN A 5 17.93 38.34 -17.33
N ASN A 6 17.09 38.07 -16.33
CA ASN A 6 17.12 36.89 -15.49
C ASN A 6 16.35 35.79 -16.24
N GLU A 7 17.07 34.90 -16.94
CA GLU A 7 16.49 33.70 -17.53
C GLU A 7 16.02 32.77 -16.41
N THR A 8 14.72 32.75 -16.15
CA THR A 8 14.09 31.72 -15.33
C THR A 8 14.12 30.41 -16.12
N ASN A 9 15.18 29.63 -15.84
CA ASN A 9 15.28 28.20 -16.17
C ASN A 9 14.12 27.43 -15.50
N ILE A 10 12.96 27.43 -16.16
CA ILE A 10 11.85 26.56 -15.81
C ILE A 10 12.05 25.29 -16.62
N LEU A 11 12.68 24.29 -15.99
CA LEU A 11 12.73 22.94 -16.57
C LEU A 11 11.30 22.42 -16.75
N PRO A 12 10.96 21.84 -17.91
CA PRO A 12 9.63 21.32 -18.16
C PRO A 12 9.31 20.20 -17.16
N ALA A 13 8.07 20.14 -16.67
CA ALA A 13 7.62 19.16 -15.68
C ALA A 13 7.93 17.70 -16.07
N ASP A 14 8.01 17.43 -17.38
CA ASP A 14 8.37 16.13 -17.95
C ASP A 14 9.84 15.77 -17.74
N PHE A 15 10.74 16.76 -17.72
CA PHE A 15 12.16 16.54 -17.45
C PHE A 15 12.39 16.14 -16.00
N LEU A 16 11.65 16.75 -15.06
CA LEU A 16 11.71 16.37 -13.66
C LEU A 16 11.08 15.01 -13.42
N SER A 17 9.97 14.67 -14.09
CA SER A 17 9.38 13.32 -14.03
C SER A 17 10.33 12.25 -14.59
N SER A 18 10.95 12.51 -15.75
CA SER A 18 11.92 11.60 -16.38
C SER A 18 13.22 11.50 -15.58
N PHE A 19 13.73 12.61 -15.04
CA PHE A 19 14.92 12.64 -14.17
C PHE A 19 14.64 11.99 -12.82
N PHE A 20 13.43 12.12 -12.27
CA PHE A 20 12.99 11.41 -11.08
C PHE A 20 12.88 9.90 -11.32
N LEU A 21 12.29 9.51 -12.46
CA LEU A 21 12.24 8.12 -12.87
C LEU A 21 13.67 7.57 -13.02
N HIS A 22 14.56 8.34 -13.65
CA HIS A 22 15.97 7.98 -13.83
C HIS A 22 16.72 7.88 -12.49
N CYS A 23 16.59 8.85 -11.57
CA CYS A 23 17.21 8.81 -10.24
C CYS A 23 16.63 7.72 -9.31
N LEU A 24 15.35 7.39 -9.44
CA LEU A 24 14.74 6.25 -8.72
C LEU A 24 15.23 4.91 -9.30
N LEU A 25 15.46 4.83 -10.60
CA LEU A 25 15.92 3.63 -11.28
C LEU A 25 17.43 3.38 -11.15
N GLN A 26 18.26 4.43 -11.04
CA GLN A 26 19.72 4.29 -11.21
C GLN A 26 20.45 3.62 -10.03
N ASP A 27 19.95 3.72 -8.79
CA ASP A 27 20.66 3.22 -7.59
C ASP A 27 19.85 2.22 -6.73
N SER A 28 18.57 1.98 -7.04
CA SER A 28 17.68 1.10 -6.25
C SER A 28 17.06 -0.04 -7.06
N SER A 29 17.52 -0.21 -8.31
CA SER A 29 17.00 -1.14 -9.33
C SER A 29 16.82 -2.56 -8.87
N ASP A 30 17.59 -3.01 -7.88
CA ASP A 30 17.69 -4.43 -7.55
C ASP A 30 16.68 -4.86 -6.46
N ASN A 31 16.01 -3.91 -5.79
CA ASN A 31 15.10 -4.21 -4.68
C ASN A 31 13.66 -3.73 -4.96
N ILE A 32 12.89 -4.57 -5.65
CA ILE A 32 11.46 -4.36 -5.95
C ILE A 32 10.65 -3.83 -4.75
N PRO A 33 10.78 -4.38 -3.52
CA PRO A 33 9.97 -3.93 -2.39
C PRO A 33 10.19 -2.46 -2.02
N LEU A 34 11.44 -2.00 -2.13
CA LEU A 34 11.78 -0.61 -1.81
C LEU A 34 11.23 0.37 -2.82
N ARG A 35 11.30 0.01 -4.11
CA ARG A 35 10.71 0.82 -5.17
C ARG A 35 9.20 0.97 -4.96
N VAL A 36 8.51 -0.11 -4.57
CA VAL A 36 7.07 -0.07 -4.25
C VAL A 36 6.82 0.82 -3.02
N LEU A 37 7.62 0.70 -1.97
CA LEU A 37 7.50 1.54 -0.77
C LEU A 37 7.70 3.02 -1.09
N MET A 38 8.68 3.38 -1.92
CA MET A 38 8.91 4.75 -2.34
C MET A 38 7.73 5.32 -3.12
N LEU A 39 7.18 4.57 -4.09
CA LEU A 39 6.00 4.99 -4.84
C LEU A 39 4.78 5.18 -3.92
N PHE A 40 4.63 4.31 -2.93
CA PHE A 40 3.56 4.44 -1.94
C PHE A 40 3.71 5.70 -1.07
N VAL A 41 4.90 5.97 -0.54
CA VAL A 41 5.14 7.17 0.27
C VAL A 41 5.02 8.44 -0.59
N ASP A 42 5.45 8.39 -1.86
CA ASP A 42 5.21 9.48 -2.83
C ASP A 42 3.71 9.77 -2.95
N GLU A 43 2.90 8.76 -3.27
CA GLU A 43 1.45 8.93 -3.48
C GLU A 43 0.69 9.37 -2.22
N VAL A 44 1.05 8.83 -1.06
CA VAL A 44 0.35 9.10 0.21
C VAL A 44 0.68 10.47 0.79
N PHE A 45 1.96 10.88 0.70
CA PHE A 45 2.42 12.09 1.37
C PHE A 45 2.58 13.28 0.40
N MET A 46 2.59 13.08 -0.92
CA MET A 46 2.85 14.16 -1.89
C MET A 46 1.62 14.76 -2.57
N ARG A 47 0.62 15.11 -1.76
CA ARG A 47 -0.37 16.12 -2.17
C ARG A 47 0.12 17.52 -1.77
N GLY A 48 1.23 17.97 -2.38
CA GLY A 48 1.61 19.39 -2.40
C GLY A 48 2.95 19.82 -1.79
N GLU A 49 3.86 18.93 -1.40
CA GLU A 49 5.17 19.34 -0.84
C GLU A 49 6.37 19.18 -1.79
N THR A 50 7.37 20.03 -1.54
CA THR A 50 8.49 20.41 -2.39
C THR A 50 9.50 19.29 -2.69
N GLN A 51 10.31 19.47 -3.74
CA GLN A 51 11.43 18.60 -4.16
C GLN A 51 12.39 18.23 -3.01
N PHE A 52 12.43 19.03 -1.93
CA PHE A 52 13.20 18.76 -0.72
C PHE A 52 12.75 17.48 0.01
N PHE A 53 11.45 17.24 0.14
CA PHE A 53 10.91 16.03 0.78
C PHE A 53 11.32 14.76 0.03
N ARG A 54 11.25 14.81 -1.31
CA ARG A 54 11.67 13.69 -2.17
C ARG A 54 13.13 13.30 -1.95
N ARG A 55 14.02 14.31 -1.86
CA ARG A 55 15.46 14.10 -1.62
C ARG A 55 15.73 13.52 -0.23
N GLN A 56 15.04 14.01 0.78
CA GLN A 56 15.21 13.56 2.16
C GLN A 56 14.64 12.16 2.40
N LEU A 57 13.45 11.85 1.87
CA LEU A 57 12.88 10.51 1.91
C LEU A 57 13.80 9.50 1.22
N THR A 58 14.36 9.87 0.06
CA THR A 58 15.34 9.04 -0.64
C THR A 58 16.59 8.82 0.19
N ALA A 59 17.10 9.86 0.88
CA ALA A 59 18.27 9.75 1.74
C ALA A 59 18.03 8.84 2.96
N VAL A 60 16.90 8.98 3.66
CA VAL A 60 16.55 8.14 4.80
C VAL A 60 16.30 6.70 4.37
N MET A 61 15.61 6.48 3.25
CA MET A 61 15.42 5.14 2.71
C MET A 61 16.74 4.50 2.27
N ARG A 62 17.65 5.25 1.62
CA ARG A 62 19.00 4.77 1.33
C ARG A 62 19.75 4.41 2.61
N GLN A 63 19.66 5.23 3.65
CA GLN A 63 20.27 4.92 4.95
C GLN A 63 19.65 3.66 5.57
N PHE A 64 18.33 3.47 5.47
CA PHE A 64 17.67 2.26 5.96
C PHE A 64 18.12 1.01 5.20
N VAL A 65 18.31 1.08 3.88
CA VAL A 65 18.81 -0.05 3.07
C VAL A 65 20.27 -0.35 3.34
N ASN A 66 21.09 0.69 3.44
CA ASN A 66 22.53 0.57 3.63
C ASN A 66 22.87 0.15 5.07
N ALA A 67 22.11 0.62 6.07
CA ALA A 67 22.27 0.24 7.47
C ALA A 67 21.52 -1.06 7.83
N THR A 68 20.43 -1.36 7.13
CA THR A 68 19.61 -2.58 7.32
C THR A 68 19.70 -3.41 6.04
N LEU A 69 20.84 -4.10 5.86
CA LEU A 69 21.07 -5.22 4.93
C LEU A 69 19.89 -5.46 3.98
N GLY A 70 19.89 -4.90 2.76
CA GLY A 70 18.75 -5.02 1.82
C GLY A 70 18.25 -6.45 1.60
N SER A 71 19.13 -7.46 1.75
CA SER A 71 18.79 -8.89 1.78
C SER A 71 17.82 -9.28 2.90
N SER A 72 17.89 -8.63 4.05
CA SER A 72 17.06 -8.90 5.24
C SER A 72 15.62 -8.48 5.06
N ILE A 73 15.32 -7.44 4.26
CA ILE A 73 13.94 -7.07 3.96
C ILE A 73 13.33 -8.10 3.03
N ASN A 74 14.04 -8.49 1.97
CA ASN A 74 13.55 -9.52 1.06
C ASN A 74 13.36 -10.86 1.79
N ARG A 75 14.32 -11.27 2.64
CA ARG A 75 14.18 -12.44 3.53
C ARG A 75 12.98 -12.30 4.45
N LYS A 76 12.81 -11.18 5.16
CA LYS A 76 11.63 -10.96 6.02
C LYS A 76 10.31 -11.05 5.27
N ILE A 77 10.25 -10.57 4.02
CA ILE A 77 9.05 -10.71 3.18
C ILE A 77 8.79 -12.18 2.87
N VAL A 78 9.82 -12.91 2.44
CA VAL A 78 9.73 -14.36 2.18
C VAL A 78 9.35 -15.12 3.45
N ASP A 79 10.05 -14.90 4.57
CA ASP A 79 9.77 -15.52 5.87
C ASP A 79 8.32 -15.24 6.32
N LEU A 80 7.82 -14.02 6.11
CA LEU A 80 6.44 -13.66 6.43
C LEU A 80 5.45 -14.37 5.51
N VAL A 81 5.74 -14.49 4.22
CA VAL A 81 4.89 -15.23 3.27
C VAL A 81 4.91 -16.72 3.61
N GLU A 82 6.07 -17.30 3.90
CA GLU A 82 6.21 -18.69 4.35
C GLU A 82 5.42 -18.93 5.63
N TRP A 83 5.50 -18.01 6.61
CA TRP A 83 4.71 -18.09 7.82
C TRP A 83 3.20 -17.99 7.54
N LEU A 84 2.76 -17.02 6.73
CA LEU A 84 1.35 -16.85 6.35
C LEU A 84 0.79 -18.06 5.59
N THR A 85 1.64 -18.77 4.86
CA THR A 85 1.28 -19.95 4.06
C THR A 85 1.59 -21.27 4.76
N SER A 86 2.03 -21.22 6.01
CA SER A 86 2.26 -22.42 6.83
C SER A 86 0.97 -23.20 7.06
N GLU A 87 1.09 -24.52 7.20
CA GLU A 87 -0.05 -25.43 7.41
C GLU A 87 -0.90 -25.02 8.61
N GLU A 88 -0.26 -24.54 9.68
CA GLU A 88 -0.93 -24.02 10.86
C GLU A 88 -1.82 -22.83 10.52
N GLN A 89 -1.28 -21.83 9.82
CA GLN A 89 -2.04 -20.63 9.45
C GLN A 89 -3.17 -20.94 8.47
N VAL A 90 -2.92 -21.81 7.51
CA VAL A 90 -3.96 -22.29 6.59
C VAL A 90 -5.07 -23.01 7.34
N ALA A 91 -4.74 -23.88 8.30
CA ALA A 91 -5.73 -24.54 9.15
C ALA A 91 -6.54 -23.52 9.96
N GLN A 92 -5.89 -22.50 10.54
CA GLN A 92 -6.58 -21.40 11.23
C GLN A 92 -7.52 -20.63 10.31
N TYR A 93 -7.10 -20.33 9.06
CA TYR A 93 -7.96 -19.66 8.09
C TYR A 93 -9.18 -20.49 7.70
N VAL A 94 -9.01 -21.80 7.49
CA VAL A 94 -10.12 -22.72 7.19
C VAL A 94 -11.07 -22.82 8.38
N LEU A 95 -10.55 -22.93 9.60
CA LEU A 95 -11.34 -22.95 10.83
C LEU A 95 -12.10 -21.64 11.04
N ALA A 96 -11.44 -20.49 10.85
CA ALA A 96 -12.06 -19.18 10.96
C ALA A 96 -13.16 -19.00 9.90
N PHE A 97 -12.92 -19.43 8.66
CA PHE A 97 -13.92 -19.42 7.60
C PHE A 97 -15.12 -20.31 7.96
N ARG A 98 -14.88 -21.54 8.41
CA ARG A 98 -15.94 -22.46 8.86
C ARG A 98 -16.75 -21.84 9.99
N ASN A 99 -16.09 -21.28 11.01
CA ASN A 99 -16.78 -20.69 12.16
C ASN A 99 -17.53 -19.41 11.82
N SER A 100 -17.06 -18.66 10.80
CA SER A 100 -17.74 -17.45 10.32
C SER A 100 -18.97 -17.77 9.48
N MET A 101 -18.97 -18.87 8.72
CA MET A 101 -20.08 -19.27 7.86
C MET A 101 -21.07 -20.21 8.55
N TRP A 102 -20.56 -21.10 9.42
CA TRP A 102 -21.32 -22.09 10.17
C TRP A 102 -20.92 -22.14 11.65
N PRO A 103 -21.22 -21.11 12.46
CA PRO A 103 -21.02 -21.17 13.90
C PRO A 103 -21.82 -22.33 14.50
N GLY A 104 -21.14 -23.30 15.11
CA GLY A 104 -21.80 -24.47 15.70
C GLY A 104 -22.50 -25.39 14.69
N GLY A 105 -22.16 -25.32 13.40
CA GLY A 105 -22.75 -26.15 12.34
C GLY A 105 -24.06 -25.63 11.74
N GLN A 106 -24.54 -24.46 12.19
CA GLN A 106 -25.71 -23.78 11.62
C GLN A 106 -25.27 -22.57 10.81
N LEU A 107 -25.98 -22.26 9.72
CA LEU A 107 -25.66 -21.09 8.89
C LEU A 107 -25.63 -19.82 9.77
N ALA A 108 -24.59 -19.02 9.62
CA ALA A 108 -24.42 -17.80 10.39
C ALA A 108 -25.66 -16.89 10.21
N PRO A 109 -26.21 -16.34 11.31
CA PRO A 109 -27.29 -15.37 11.22
C PRO A 109 -26.80 -14.11 10.51
N ASP A 110 -27.73 -13.32 9.96
CA ASP A 110 -27.41 -12.05 9.32
C ASP A 110 -26.51 -11.21 10.24
N SER A 111 -25.42 -10.69 9.67
CA SER A 111 -24.43 -9.92 10.40
C SER A 111 -25.09 -8.75 11.12
N VAL A 112 -25.13 -8.81 12.46
CA VAL A 112 -25.62 -7.72 13.29
C VAL A 112 -24.83 -6.45 12.99
N GLU A 113 -25.51 -5.34 12.73
CA GLU A 113 -24.86 -4.07 12.44
C GLU A 113 -24.01 -3.64 13.65
N ARG A 114 -22.71 -3.43 13.42
CA ARG A 114 -21.78 -3.06 14.48
C ARG A 114 -22.24 -1.77 15.16
N PRO A 115 -22.38 -1.72 16.49
CA PRO A 115 -22.84 -0.53 17.18
C PRO A 115 -21.89 0.65 16.95
N ARG A 116 -22.46 1.81 16.62
CA ARG A 116 -21.72 3.01 16.20
C ARG A 116 -20.66 3.44 17.22
N GLY A 117 -20.94 3.31 18.51
CA GLY A 117 -19.99 3.63 19.58
C GLY A 117 -18.73 2.76 19.53
N ILE A 118 -18.89 1.44 19.39
CA ILE A 118 -17.74 0.51 19.29
C ILE A 118 -16.96 0.77 18.00
N ALA A 119 -17.65 1.04 16.89
CA ALA A 119 -16.98 1.37 15.62
C ALA A 119 -16.14 2.65 15.73
N MET A 120 -16.66 3.69 16.39
CA MET A 120 -15.93 4.94 16.62
C MET A 120 -14.73 4.75 17.54
N LEU A 121 -14.88 4.00 18.64
CA LEU A 121 -13.78 3.68 19.54
C LEU A 121 -12.67 2.95 18.81
N THR A 122 -12.99 1.89 18.05
CA THR A 122 -12.01 1.16 17.26
C THR A 122 -11.31 2.06 16.24
N ARG A 123 -12.01 3.02 15.63
CA ARG A 123 -11.42 4.01 14.73
C ARG A 123 -10.42 4.91 15.44
N ILE A 124 -10.70 5.35 16.66
CA ILE A 124 -9.79 6.18 17.46
C ILE A 124 -8.54 5.37 17.84
N PHE A 125 -8.73 4.16 18.37
CA PHE A 125 -7.61 3.29 18.73
C PHE A 125 -6.72 2.98 17.52
N ALA A 126 -7.30 2.58 16.39
CA ALA A 126 -6.55 2.30 15.17
C ALA A 126 -5.73 3.51 14.70
N ARG A 127 -6.30 4.73 14.76
CA ARG A 127 -5.57 5.96 14.42
C ARG A 127 -4.40 6.21 15.37
N ALA A 128 -4.61 6.07 16.67
CA ALA A 128 -3.54 6.23 17.67
C ALA A 128 -2.42 5.22 17.43
N THR A 129 -2.76 3.95 17.17
CA THR A 129 -1.78 2.90 16.88
C THR A 129 -1.01 3.15 15.60
N MET A 130 -1.65 3.62 14.52
CA MET A 130 -0.94 3.96 13.27
C MET A 130 0.06 5.10 13.48
N LEU A 131 -0.31 6.12 14.25
CA LEU A 131 0.59 7.22 14.58
C LEU A 131 1.76 6.76 15.45
N SER A 132 1.54 5.87 16.41
CA SER A 132 2.62 5.33 17.25
C SER A 132 3.53 4.33 16.52
N ALA A 133 3.06 3.73 15.42
CA ALA A 133 3.86 2.80 14.62
C ALA A 133 4.89 3.52 13.74
N LEU A 134 4.79 4.85 13.61
CA LEU A 134 5.74 5.62 12.82
C LEU A 134 7.07 5.82 13.56
N PRO A 135 8.20 5.57 12.88
CA PRO A 135 9.52 5.95 13.39
C PRO A 135 9.62 7.44 13.70
N GLU A 136 10.18 7.78 14.86
CA GLU A 136 10.35 9.18 15.28
C GLU A 136 11.19 10.00 14.29
N GLN A 137 12.17 9.36 13.65
CA GLN A 137 13.01 9.98 12.62
C GLN A 137 12.18 10.45 11.41
N LEU A 138 11.16 9.68 11.01
CA LEU A 138 10.25 10.06 9.94
C LEU A 138 9.36 11.24 10.33
N ARG A 139 8.88 11.25 11.59
CA ARG A 139 8.07 12.35 12.13
C ARG A 139 8.87 13.66 12.24
N MET A 140 10.13 13.58 12.66
CA MET A 140 11.05 14.72 12.69
C MET A 140 11.37 15.26 11.29
N LEU A 141 11.53 14.38 10.30
CA LEU A 141 11.90 14.75 8.93
C LEU A 141 10.76 15.45 8.18
N MET A 142 9.53 14.96 8.35
CA MET A 142 8.34 15.45 7.62
C MET A 142 7.60 16.56 8.37
N GLY A 143 7.87 16.72 9.67
CA GLY A 143 7.04 17.55 10.53
C GLY A 143 5.74 16.86 10.94
N ALA A 144 5.20 17.28 12.09
CA ALA A 144 4.06 16.62 12.72
C ALA A 144 2.77 16.72 11.86
N THR A 145 2.54 17.85 11.21
CA THR A 145 1.33 18.09 10.40
C THR A 145 1.27 17.22 9.16
N THR A 146 2.36 17.16 8.40
CA THR A 146 2.47 16.39 7.15
C THR A 146 2.42 14.89 7.44
N THR A 147 3.09 14.47 8.52
CA THR A 147 3.05 13.08 8.99
C THR A 147 1.62 12.67 9.38
N ASN A 148 0.92 13.49 10.16
CA ASN A 148 -0.46 13.22 10.57
C ASN A 148 -1.40 13.15 9.35
N ASN A 149 -1.25 14.08 8.39
CA ASN A 149 -2.07 14.09 7.18
C ASN A 149 -1.83 12.86 6.30
N GLY A 150 -0.57 12.41 6.16
CA GLY A 150 -0.26 11.20 5.42
C GLY A 150 -0.84 9.95 6.09
N VAL A 151 -0.70 9.81 7.41
CA VAL A 151 -1.32 8.69 8.15
C VAL A 151 -2.84 8.72 8.04
N LEU A 152 -3.46 9.89 8.11
CA LEU A 152 -4.90 10.04 7.90
C LEU A 152 -5.30 9.63 6.48
N THR A 153 -4.49 9.98 5.47
CA THR A 153 -4.73 9.60 4.08
C THR A 153 -4.69 8.07 3.91
N VAL A 154 -3.68 7.39 4.46
CA VAL A 154 -3.63 5.91 4.46
C VAL A 154 -4.82 5.33 5.20
N PHE A 155 -5.13 5.87 6.38
CA PHE A 155 -6.26 5.42 7.18
C PHE A 155 -7.57 5.52 6.39
N GLU A 156 -7.82 6.64 5.72
CA GLU A 156 -9.01 6.86 4.90
C GLU A 156 -9.05 5.98 3.66
N ALA A 157 -7.91 5.76 3.00
CA ALA A 157 -7.79 4.81 1.91
C ALA A 157 -8.21 3.40 2.36
N LEU A 158 -7.74 2.96 3.53
CA LEU A 158 -8.12 1.68 4.13
C LEU A 158 -9.58 1.62 4.60
N GLN A 159 -10.27 2.74 4.83
CA GLN A 159 -11.71 2.73 5.13
C GLN A 159 -12.57 2.64 3.86
N ASN A 160 -12.00 2.84 2.68
CA ASN A 160 -12.75 2.83 1.43
C ASN A 160 -13.14 1.40 1.01
N ARG A 161 -14.38 1.01 1.35
CA ARG A 161 -14.93 -0.32 1.02
C ARG A 161 -14.85 -0.67 -0.47
N ARG A 162 -14.95 0.31 -1.38
CA ARG A 162 -14.90 0.07 -2.83
C ARG A 162 -13.47 -0.24 -3.29
N LEU A 163 -12.49 0.51 -2.80
CA LEU A 163 -11.07 0.25 -3.08
C LEU A 163 -10.64 -1.09 -2.49
N ASN A 164 -10.98 -1.34 -1.22
CA ASN A 164 -10.64 -2.60 -0.55
C ASN A 164 -11.26 -3.81 -1.25
N ARG A 165 -12.52 -3.71 -1.68
CA ARG A 165 -13.17 -4.79 -2.44
C ARG A 165 -12.43 -5.07 -3.76
N ARG A 166 -12.04 -4.02 -4.50
CA ARG A 166 -11.29 -4.18 -5.75
C ARG A 166 -9.92 -4.79 -5.48
N LEU A 167 -9.20 -4.31 -4.46
CA LEU A 167 -7.91 -4.85 -4.04
C LEU A 167 -8.02 -6.33 -3.72
N LEU A 168 -9.03 -6.73 -2.93
CA LEU A 168 -9.26 -8.12 -2.55
C LEU A 168 -9.55 -9.01 -3.76
N TYR A 169 -10.36 -8.54 -4.72
CA TYR A 169 -10.59 -9.29 -5.96
C TYR A 169 -9.33 -9.46 -6.79
N VAL A 170 -8.50 -8.42 -6.91
CA VAL A 170 -7.22 -8.51 -7.65
C VAL A 170 -6.26 -9.47 -6.94
N LEU A 171 -6.16 -9.40 -5.61
CA LEU A 171 -5.32 -10.32 -4.84
C LEU A 171 -5.80 -11.77 -4.96
N LEU A 172 -7.11 -11.99 -4.86
CA LEU A 172 -7.70 -13.33 -5.01
C LEU A 172 -7.50 -13.87 -6.43
N GLU A 173 -7.68 -13.04 -7.46
CA GLU A 173 -7.39 -13.38 -8.85
C GLU A 173 -5.93 -13.81 -9.01
N ARG A 174 -4.98 -13.00 -8.54
CA ARG A 174 -3.55 -13.34 -8.60
C ARG A 174 -3.23 -14.61 -7.81
N LEU A 175 -3.79 -14.78 -6.63
CA LEU A 175 -3.59 -15.97 -5.81
C LEU A 175 -4.13 -17.22 -6.49
N LEU A 176 -5.34 -17.18 -7.05
CA LEU A 176 -5.94 -18.31 -7.76
C LEU A 176 -5.12 -18.72 -8.99
N LEU A 177 -4.58 -17.74 -9.73
CA LEU A 177 -3.67 -18.01 -10.85
C LEU A 177 -2.36 -18.67 -10.40
N THR A 178 -1.79 -18.23 -9.28
CA THR A 178 -0.54 -18.79 -8.75
C THR A 178 -0.72 -20.18 -8.13
N VAL A 179 -1.82 -20.43 -7.42
CA VAL A 179 -2.07 -21.70 -6.71
C VAL A 179 -2.63 -22.78 -7.64
N PHE A 180 -3.42 -22.42 -8.65
CA PHE A 180 -4.02 -23.36 -9.61
C PHE A 180 -3.65 -23.03 -11.05
N PRO A 181 -2.36 -23.19 -11.44
CA PRO A 181 -1.89 -22.86 -12.79
C PRO A 181 -2.51 -23.74 -13.89
N GLU A 182 -3.02 -24.93 -13.55
CA GLU A 182 -3.65 -25.84 -14.52
C GLU A 182 -5.14 -25.54 -14.78
N ASN A 183 -5.80 -24.77 -13.91
CA ASN A 183 -7.19 -24.36 -14.15
C ASN A 183 -7.22 -23.15 -15.08
N ARG A 184 -8.10 -23.18 -16.09
CA ARG A 184 -8.27 -22.12 -17.10
C ARG A 184 -8.91 -20.81 -16.56
N PHE A 185 -8.54 -20.37 -15.36
CA PHE A 185 -9.04 -19.13 -14.75
C PHE A 185 -8.64 -17.88 -15.54
N ASP A 186 -7.52 -17.93 -16.27
CA ASP A 186 -7.09 -16.89 -17.22
C ASP A 186 -8.15 -16.53 -18.26
N ARG A 187 -9.02 -17.49 -18.63
CA ARG A 187 -10.08 -17.26 -19.63
C ARG A 187 -11.41 -16.87 -19.01
N ILE A 188 -11.66 -17.24 -17.75
CA ILE A 188 -12.96 -17.08 -17.09
C ILE A 188 -13.06 -15.71 -16.41
N LEU A 189 -11.99 -15.24 -15.76
CA LEU A 189 -11.98 -13.97 -15.05
C LEU A 189 -12.17 -12.74 -15.98
N PRO A 190 -11.56 -12.69 -17.18
CA PRO A 190 -11.85 -11.61 -18.15
C PRO A 190 -13.30 -11.65 -18.66
N GLN A 191 -13.90 -12.84 -18.79
CA GLN A 191 -15.29 -13.01 -19.22
C GLN A 191 -16.28 -12.57 -18.14
N LEU A 192 -15.93 -12.76 -16.87
CA LEU A 192 -16.72 -12.29 -15.73
C LEU A 192 -16.65 -10.76 -15.60
N HIS A 193 -15.48 -10.17 -15.83
CA HIS A 193 -15.29 -8.72 -15.83
C HIS A 193 -15.94 -8.01 -17.03
N LYS A 194 -16.07 -8.67 -18.19
CA LYS A 194 -16.76 -8.14 -19.38
C LYS A 194 -18.24 -7.83 -19.15
N LYS A 195 -18.91 -8.51 -18.21
CA LYS A 195 -20.33 -8.29 -17.90
C LYS A 195 -20.56 -7.17 -16.88
N SER A 196 -19.51 -6.48 -16.41
CA SER A 196 -19.66 -5.36 -15.49
C SER A 196 -20.07 -4.09 -16.25
N PRO A 197 -21.19 -3.41 -15.89
CA PRO A 197 -21.69 -2.22 -16.59
C PRO A 197 -20.74 -1.02 -16.63
N ARG A 198 -19.61 -1.07 -15.93
CA ARG A 198 -18.65 0.04 -15.82
C ARG A 198 -17.65 0.12 -16.98
N VAL A 199 -17.55 -0.92 -17.82
CA VAL A 199 -16.69 -0.90 -19.01
C VAL A 199 -17.42 -0.32 -20.24
N MET A 200 -18.75 -0.24 -20.20
CA MET A 200 -19.56 0.31 -21.31
C MET A 200 -19.73 1.84 -21.27
N MET A 201 -19.18 2.52 -20.25
CA MET A 201 -19.24 3.98 -20.11
C MET A 201 -17.83 4.59 -19.99
N SER A 202 -16.93 4.17 -20.89
CA SER A 202 -15.66 4.84 -21.19
C SER A 202 -15.52 5.01 -22.68
#